data_AF-A0A831ZDS2-F1
#
_entry.id   AF-A0A831ZDS2-F1
#
_cell.length_a   1.000
_cell.length_b   1.000
_cell.length_c   1.000
_cell.angle_alpha   90.00
_cell.angle_beta   90.00
_cell.angle_gamma   90.00
#
_symmetry.space_group_name_H-M   'P 1'
#
loop_
_entity.id
_entity.type
_entity.pdbx_description
1 polymer ?
#
loop_
_entity_poly.entity_id
_entity_poly.type
_entity_poly.pdbx_seq_one_letter_code
_entity_poly.pdbx_strand_id
1 'polypeptide(L)'
;TYGSPRVGDKPYVNYAKLDYLRWVNNNDIVTRVPPAWLGYRHSGQEMYLDANGKIRKLTPFQRGKDRSRGFFKGLRAGEFDYFSDHSIDRYVSYIYHEALAAGEILARNAR
;
A
#
# COMPACT_ATOMS: atom_id res chain seq x y z
N THR A 1 -1.77 -7.17 7.06
CA THR A 1 -1.70 -7.76 5.70
C THR A 1 -0.93 -6.83 4.77
N TYR A 2 -0.34 -7.36 3.70
CA TYR A 2 0.41 -6.61 2.68
C TYR A 2 -0.19 -6.91 1.31
N GLY A 3 -0.43 -5.88 0.50
CA GLY A 3 -0.93 -6.06 -0.87
C GLY A 3 -2.25 -6.83 -0.99
N SER A 4 -3.04 -6.91 0.09
CA SER A 4 -4.18 -7.82 0.13
C SER A 4 -5.35 -7.31 -0.71
N PRO A 5 -6.02 -8.18 -1.49
CA PRO A 5 -7.25 -7.83 -2.21
C PRO A 5 -8.41 -7.58 -1.24
N ARG A 6 -9.54 -7.10 -1.77
CA ARG A 6 -10.80 -7.06 -1.02
C ARG A 6 -11.34 -8.48 -0.89
N VAL A 7 -11.69 -8.88 0.32
CA VAL A 7 -12.10 -10.26 0.63
C VAL A 7 -13.57 -10.36 1.06
N GLY A 8 -14.07 -9.36 1.77
CA GLY A 8 -15.43 -9.38 2.31
C GLY A 8 -16.38 -8.43 1.59
N ASP A 9 -17.68 -8.71 1.70
CA ASP A 9 -18.73 -7.75 1.41
C ASP A 9 -19.10 -6.94 2.67
N LYS A 10 -20.11 -6.07 2.57
CA LYS A 10 -20.56 -5.24 3.71
C LYS A 10 -21.02 -6.08 4.92
N PRO A 11 -21.87 -7.12 4.78
CA PRO A 11 -22.21 -8.02 5.88
C PRO A 11 -21.00 -8.65 6.57
N TYR A 12 -20.06 -9.21 5.80
CA TYR A 12 -18.89 -9.89 6.35
C TYR A 12 -18.02 -8.95 7.18
N VAL A 13 -17.68 -7.76 6.64
CA VAL A 13 -16.80 -6.82 7.35
C VAL A 13 -17.45 -6.25 8.61
N ASN A 14 -18.78 -6.12 8.63
CA ASN A 14 -19.53 -5.67 9.80
C ASN A 14 -19.63 -6.75 10.89
N TYR A 15 -19.63 -8.02 10.51
CA TYR A 15 -19.68 -9.16 11.44
C TYR A 15 -18.31 -9.48 12.04
N ALA A 16 -17.29 -9.66 11.21
CA ALA A 16 -15.99 -10.20 11.65
C ALA A 16 -15.17 -9.23 12.52
N LYS A 17 -15.37 -7.91 12.38
CA LYS A 17 -14.73 -6.83 13.18
C LYS A 17 -13.28 -7.11 13.60
N LEU A 18 -12.45 -7.49 12.64
CA LEU A 18 -11.03 -7.78 12.87
C LEU A 18 -10.23 -6.48 12.95
N ASP A 19 -9.44 -6.31 14.00
CA ASP A 19 -8.47 -5.22 14.11
C ASP A 19 -7.11 -5.66 13.56
N TYR A 20 -6.71 -5.07 12.44
CA TYR A 20 -5.43 -5.38 11.79
C TYR A 20 -5.00 -4.22 10.89
N LEU A 21 -3.68 -4.09 10.73
CA LEU A 21 -3.08 -3.15 9.79
C LEU A 21 -3.09 -3.73 8.38
N ARG A 22 -3.54 -2.94 7.40
CA ARG A 22 -3.54 -3.27 5.98
C ARG A 22 -2.63 -2.31 5.23
N TRP A 23 -1.48 -2.82 4.81
CA TRP A 23 -0.50 -2.06 4.05
C TRP A 23 -0.87 -2.01 2.57
N VAL A 24 -0.84 -0.81 2.01
CA VAL A 24 -1.10 -0.54 0.59
C VAL A 24 0.05 0.29 0.04
N ASN A 25 0.72 -0.24 -0.98
CA ASN A 25 1.77 0.47 -1.70
C ASN A 25 1.19 1.12 -2.96
N ASN A 26 1.19 2.44 -3.02
CA ASN A 26 0.90 3.29 -4.18
C ASN A 26 0.04 2.62 -5.28
N ASN A 27 0.69 2.07 -6.32
CA ASN A 27 0.06 1.53 -7.52
C ASN A 27 -0.17 0.02 -7.53
N ASP A 28 0.02 -0.67 -6.40
CA ASP A 28 -0.33 -2.07 -6.23
C ASP A 28 -1.77 -2.35 -6.72
N ILE A 29 -1.87 -3.15 -7.78
CA ILE A 29 -3.13 -3.51 -8.42
C ILE A 29 -3.98 -4.47 -7.58
N VAL A 30 -3.34 -5.35 -6.80
CA VAL A 30 -4.03 -6.42 -6.06
C VAL A 30 -4.89 -5.83 -4.96
N THR A 31 -4.45 -4.74 -4.32
CA THR A 31 -5.25 -4.01 -3.33
C THR A 31 -6.55 -3.41 -3.89
N ARG A 32 -6.73 -3.45 -5.21
CA ARG A 32 -7.86 -2.83 -5.92
C ARG A 32 -8.80 -3.86 -6.54
N VAL A 33 -8.52 -5.15 -6.39
CA VAL A 33 -9.41 -6.21 -6.85
C VAL A 33 -10.08 -6.92 -5.66
N PRO A 34 -11.32 -7.40 -5.81
CA PRO A 34 -12.27 -7.01 -6.85
C PRO A 34 -12.65 -5.53 -6.73
N PRO A 35 -13.09 -4.85 -7.81
CA PRO A 35 -13.53 -3.47 -7.73
C PRO A 35 -14.64 -3.24 -6.68
N ALA A 36 -14.60 -2.11 -5.98
CA ALA A 36 -15.56 -1.83 -4.90
C ALA A 36 -17.03 -1.74 -5.36
N TRP A 37 -17.27 -1.47 -6.65
CA TRP A 37 -18.61 -1.43 -7.24
C TRP A 37 -19.24 -2.83 -7.39
N LEU A 38 -18.46 -3.92 -7.26
CA LEU A 38 -18.97 -5.29 -7.13
C LEU A 38 -19.41 -5.65 -5.70
N GLY A 39 -19.48 -4.69 -4.79
CA GLY A 39 -19.93 -4.90 -3.40
C GLY A 39 -18.83 -5.30 -2.41
N TYR A 40 -17.62 -5.60 -2.90
CA TYR A 40 -16.47 -5.93 -2.07
C TYR A 40 -15.93 -4.71 -1.28
N ARG A 41 -15.50 -4.96 -0.05
CA ARG A 41 -15.03 -3.98 0.92
C ARG A 41 -13.70 -4.39 1.52
N HIS A 42 -12.90 -3.38 1.85
CA HIS A 42 -11.74 -3.55 2.72
C HIS A 42 -12.16 -3.43 4.18
N SER A 43 -11.43 -4.11 5.06
CA SER A 43 -11.50 -3.95 6.52
C SER A 43 -10.10 -3.63 7.06
N GLY A 44 -10.01 -3.39 8.37
CA GLY A 44 -8.79 -3.01 9.08
C GLY A 44 -8.36 -1.56 8.86
N GLN A 45 -7.30 -1.17 9.56
CA GLN A 45 -6.70 0.16 9.46
C GLN A 45 -5.70 0.21 8.30
N GLU A 46 -5.92 1.11 7.36
CA GLU A 46 -5.05 1.24 6.19
C GLU A 46 -3.76 2.03 6.49
N MET A 47 -2.62 1.43 6.14
CA MET A 47 -1.31 2.05 6.14
C MET A 47 -0.87 2.25 4.69
N TYR A 48 -0.88 3.50 4.21
CA TYR A 48 -0.62 3.82 2.81
C TYR A 48 0.81 4.34 2.61
N LEU A 49 1.56 3.66 1.74
CA LEU A 49 2.87 4.08 1.24
C LEU A 49 2.68 4.84 -0.08
N ASP A 50 3.19 6.07 -0.16
CA ASP A 50 3.11 6.90 -1.36
C ASP A 50 4.11 6.46 -2.45
N ALA A 51 4.11 7.09 -3.62
CA ALA A 51 5.03 6.74 -4.72
C ALA A 51 6.55 6.94 -4.41
N ASN A 52 6.89 7.48 -3.23
CA ASN A 52 8.26 7.54 -2.71
C ASN A 52 8.52 6.56 -1.56
N GLY A 53 7.54 5.72 -1.20
CA GLY A 53 7.65 4.80 -0.08
C GLY A 53 7.45 5.45 1.29
N LYS A 54 6.81 6.62 1.37
CA LYS A 54 6.52 7.32 2.63
C LYS A 54 5.14 7.00 3.16
N ILE A 55 4.99 6.80 4.48
CA ILE A 55 3.68 6.60 5.12
C ILE A 55 2.92 7.93 5.12
N ARG A 56 1.79 8.00 4.42
CA ARG A 56 0.99 9.24 4.32
C ARG A 56 -0.51 9.00 4.41
N LYS A 57 -1.19 9.87 5.16
CA LYS A 57 -2.65 10.00 5.13
C LYS A 57 -3.02 11.01 4.04
N LEU A 58 -3.43 10.49 2.88
CA LEU A 58 -3.80 11.30 1.71
C LEU A 58 -5.32 11.33 1.52
N THR A 59 -5.84 12.48 1.10
CA THR A 59 -7.22 12.59 0.61
C THR A 59 -7.40 11.82 -0.71
N PRO A 60 -8.63 11.45 -1.11
CA PRO A 60 -8.85 10.76 -2.39
C PRO A 60 -8.25 11.48 -3.61
N PHE A 61 -8.32 12.81 -3.63
CA PHE A 61 -7.72 13.61 -4.70
C PHE A 61 -6.18 13.57 -4.68
N GLN A 62 -5.58 13.70 -3.50
CA GLN A 62 -4.12 13.56 -3.34
C GLN A 62 -3.65 12.16 -3.72
N ARG A 63 -4.43 11.11 -3.43
CA ARG A 63 -4.16 9.74 -3.90
C ARG A 63 -4.20 9.64 -5.41
N GLY A 64 -5.17 10.28 -6.07
CA GLY A 64 -5.21 10.36 -7.52
C GLY A 64 -3.92 10.94 -8.09
N LYS A 65 -3.47 12.09 -7.54
CA LYS A 65 -2.20 12.72 -7.94
C LYS A 65 -0.98 11.85 -7.67
N ASP A 66 -0.91 11.22 -6.49
CA ASP A 66 0.21 10.36 -6.11
C ASP A 66 0.34 9.14 -7.02
N ARG A 67 -0.79 8.53 -7.39
CA ARG A 67 -0.82 7.41 -8.34
C ARG A 67 -0.36 7.81 -9.73
N SER A 68 -0.81 8.96 -10.24
CA SER A 68 -0.32 9.46 -11.53
C SER A 68 1.19 9.67 -11.48
N ARG A 69 1.70 10.24 -10.38
CA ARG A 69 3.13 10.44 -10.16
C ARG A 69 3.90 9.13 -10.13
N GLY A 70 3.40 8.12 -9.42
CA GLY A 70 3.98 6.77 -9.40
C GLY A 70 4.01 6.15 -10.80
N PHE A 71 2.91 6.23 -11.52
CA PHE A 71 2.80 5.69 -12.88
C PHE A 71 3.83 6.33 -13.82
N PHE A 72 3.94 7.66 -13.84
CA PHE A 72 4.95 8.34 -14.64
C PHE A 72 6.39 8.02 -14.21
N LYS A 73 6.63 7.80 -12.91
CA LYS A 73 7.93 7.41 -12.38
C LYS A 73 8.30 5.99 -12.82
N GLY A 74 7.37 5.03 -12.73
CA GLY A 74 7.56 3.66 -13.21
C GLY A 74 7.81 3.60 -14.71
N LEU A 75 7.03 4.35 -15.51
CA LEU A 75 7.26 4.46 -16.95
C LEU A 75 8.67 4.99 -17.28
N ARG A 76 9.15 6.02 -16.58
CA ARG A 76 10.52 6.55 -16.77
C ARG A 76 11.60 5.56 -16.36
N ALA A 77 11.32 4.67 -15.41
CA ALA A 77 12.24 3.62 -14.97
C ALA A 77 12.17 2.35 -15.85
N GLY A 78 11.29 2.31 -16.86
CA GLY A 78 11.07 1.13 -17.69
C GLY A 78 10.33 -0.01 -16.97
N GLU A 79 9.67 0.29 -15.85
CA GLU A 79 8.98 -0.70 -15.03
C GLU A 79 7.46 -0.62 -15.22
N PHE A 80 6.81 -1.79 -15.20
CA PHE A 80 5.36 -1.85 -15.10
C PHE A 80 4.92 -1.65 -13.64
N ASP A 81 4.71 -0.39 -13.28
CA ASP A 81 4.52 0.13 -11.91
C ASP A 81 3.52 -0.69 -11.05
N TYR A 82 2.46 -1.20 -11.65
CA TYR A 82 1.39 -1.92 -10.94
C TYR A 82 1.82 -3.26 -10.33
N PHE A 83 2.67 -4.03 -11.01
CA PHE A 83 3.16 -5.32 -10.52
C PHE A 83 4.38 -5.12 -9.63
N SER A 84 5.25 -4.19 -10.00
CA SER A 84 6.43 -3.87 -9.20
C SER A 84 6.03 -3.38 -7.81
N ASP A 85 4.99 -2.53 -7.70
CA ASP A 85 4.46 -2.06 -6.41
C ASP A 85 3.76 -3.15 -5.58
N HIS A 86 3.41 -4.29 -6.19
CA HIS A 86 2.90 -5.45 -5.47
C HIS A 86 4.00 -6.34 -4.88
N SER A 87 5.26 -6.20 -5.32
CA SER A 87 6.36 -7.01 -4.79
C SER A 87 6.54 -6.81 -3.30
N ILE A 88 6.62 -7.92 -2.55
CA ILE A 88 6.84 -7.88 -1.10
C ILE A 88 8.17 -7.22 -0.75
N ASP A 89 9.18 -7.31 -1.61
CA ASP A 89 10.48 -6.68 -1.41
C ASP A 89 10.35 -5.15 -1.36
N ARG A 90 9.45 -4.56 -2.17
CA ARG A 90 9.17 -3.11 -2.10
C ARG A 90 8.49 -2.73 -0.81
N TYR A 91 7.52 -3.52 -0.36
CA TYR A 91 6.88 -3.29 0.95
C TYR A 91 7.91 -3.32 2.07
N VAL A 92 8.77 -4.35 2.11
CA VAL A 92 9.82 -4.47 3.12
C VAL A 92 10.78 -3.29 3.06
N SER A 93 11.26 -2.92 1.86
CA SER A 93 12.17 -1.81 1.67
C SER A 93 11.58 -0.49 2.20
N TYR A 94 10.36 -0.14 1.79
CA TYR A 94 9.73 1.10 2.20
C TYR A 94 9.44 1.15 3.70
N ILE A 95 8.89 0.07 4.27
CA ILE A 95 8.61 0.00 5.70
C ILE A 95 9.90 0.08 6.52
N TYR A 96 10.96 -0.62 6.09
CA TYR A 96 12.25 -0.56 6.75
C TYR A 96 12.83 0.86 6.74
N HIS A 97 12.80 1.55 5.60
CA HIS A 97 13.31 2.92 5.50
C HIS A 97 12.48 3.92 6.31
N GLU A 98 11.17 3.71 6.44
CA GLU A 98 10.32 4.53 7.31
C GLU A 98 10.61 4.29 8.79
N ALA A 99 10.75 3.03 9.21
CA ALA A 99 11.09 2.68 10.58
C ALA A 99 12.50 3.17 10.97
N LEU A 100 13.47 3.09 10.06
CA LEU A 100 14.79 3.72 10.23
C LEU A 100 14.68 5.24 10.38
N ALA A 101 13.91 5.90 9.52
CA ALA A 101 13.75 7.36 9.57
C ALA A 101 13.02 7.83 10.83
N ALA A 102 12.15 7.00 11.40
CA ALA A 102 11.49 7.22 12.68
C ALA A 102 12.38 6.90 13.89
N GLY A 103 13.56 6.31 13.69
CA GLY A 103 14.46 5.88 14.77
C GLY A 103 13.98 4.63 15.51
N GLU A 104 13.00 3.90 14.96
CA GLU A 104 12.44 2.67 15.56
C GLU A 104 13.36 1.47 15.38
N ILE A 105 14.23 1.52 14.37
CA ILE A 105 15.22 0.49 14.09
C ILE A 105 16.59 1.16 14.04
N LEU A 106 17.57 0.56 14.72
CA LEU A 106 18.96 0.99 14.58
C LEU A 106 19.48 0.57 13.21
N ALA A 107 20.09 1.50 12.47
CA ALA A 107 20.81 1.16 11.26
C ALA A 107 21.84 0.07 11.63
N ARG A 108 21.67 -1.12 11.06
CA ARG A 108 22.69 -2.16 11.22
C ARG A 108 23.95 -1.63 10.55
N ASN A 109 24.97 -1.32 11.34
CA ASN A 109 26.31 -1.09 10.83
C ASN A 109 26.69 -2.33 10.04
N ALA A 110 26.72 -2.22 8.72
CA ALA A 110 27.28 -3.24 7.85
C ALA A 110 28.76 -3.36 8.24
N ARG A 111 29.13 -4.52 8.80
CA ARG A 111 30.53 -4.95 8.87
C ARG A 111 30.94 -5.49 7.52
#